data_AF-A0A8I1TEK8-F1
#
_entry.id   AF-A0A8I1TEK8-F1
#
_cell.length_a   1.000
_cell.length_b   1.000
_cell.length_c   1.000
_cell.angle_alpha   90.00
_cell.angle_beta   90.00
_cell.angle_gamma   90.00
#
_symmetry.space_group_name_H-M   'P 1'
#
loop_
_entity.id
_entity.type
_entity.pdbx_description
1 polymer ?
#
loop_
_entity_poly.entity_id
_entity_poly.type
_entity_poly.pdbx_seq_one_letter_code
_entity_poly.pdbx_strand_id
1 'polypeptide(L)' 'MNGLMMLHRLAGERGDGLLPSFSALLEEREAARHAAAGKLRELPGSARQAGPNPHGRLPDRLPDNVVAFAPRKR' A
#
# COMPACT_ATOMS: atom_id res chain seq x y z
N MET A 1 -7.27 -17.49 0.03
CA MET A 1 -8.30 -16.56 0.54
C MET A 1 -7.68 -15.72 1.64
N ASN A 2 -7.78 -14.40 1.53
CA ASN A 2 -7.17 -13.46 2.48
C ASN A 2 -7.88 -13.57 3.85
N GLY A 3 -7.15 -13.65 4.96
CA GLY A 3 -7.72 -13.88 6.30
C GLY A 3 -8.76 -12.83 6.70
N LEU A 4 -8.65 -11.63 6.15
CA LEU A 4 -9.60 -10.53 6.34
C LEU A 4 -11.01 -10.84 5.80
N MET A 5 -11.14 -11.53 4.66
CA MET A 5 -12.45 -11.88 4.08
C MET A 5 -13.20 -12.90 4.94
N MET A 6 -12.45 -13.79 5.59
CA MET A 6 -13.00 -14.79 6.49
C MET A 6 -13.60 -14.12 7.75
N LEU A 7 -12.95 -13.06 8.27
CA LEU A 7 -13.46 -12.29 9.39
C LEU A 7 -14.76 -11.55 9.04
N HIS A 8 -14.87 -10.98 7.84
CA HIS A 8 -16.10 -10.35 7.40
C HIS A 8 -17.25 -11.33 7.21
N ARG A 9 -16.98 -12.56 6.75
CA ARG A 9 -17.98 -13.62 6.65
C ARG A 9 -18.51 -14.04 8.02
N LEU A 10 -17.61 -14.26 8.98
CA LEU A 10 -17.96 -14.59 10.36
C LEU A 10 -18.76 -13.47 11.06
N ALA A 11 -18.43 -12.22 10.78
CA ALA A 11 -19.22 -11.08 11.26
C ALA A 11 -20.59 -11.01 10.56
N GLY A 12 -20.66 -11.35 9.28
CA GLY A 12 -21.93 -11.40 8.53
C GLY A 12 -22.93 -12.40 9.14
N GLU A 13 -22.44 -13.56 9.55
CA GLU A 13 -23.26 -14.58 10.24
C GLU A 13 -23.83 -14.12 11.59
N ARG A 14 -23.18 -13.15 12.23
CA ARG A 14 -23.64 -12.54 13.50
C ARG A 14 -24.45 -11.26 13.31
N GLY A 15 -24.57 -10.77 12.07
CA GLY A 15 -25.26 -9.52 11.74
C GLY A 15 -24.44 -8.24 11.99
N ASP A 16 -23.17 -8.34 12.40
CA ASP A 16 -22.24 -7.22 12.56
C ASP A 16 -21.26 -7.07 11.38
N GLY A 17 -21.45 -7.89 10.34
CA GLY A 17 -20.60 -7.93 9.15
C GLY A 17 -20.89 -6.85 8.13
N LEU A 18 -20.03 -6.82 7.11
CA LEU A 18 -20.26 -5.98 5.93
C LEU A 18 -21.52 -6.42 5.20
N LEU A 19 -22.21 -5.45 4.59
CA LEU A 19 -23.31 -5.74 3.67
C LEU A 19 -22.80 -6.63 2.52
N PRO A 20 -23.64 -7.54 1.98
CA PRO A 20 -23.23 -8.46 0.92
C PRO A 20 -22.62 -7.76 -0.31
N SER A 21 -23.12 -6.58 -0.66
CA SER A 21 -22.60 -5.76 -1.77
C SER A 21 -21.15 -5.30 -1.55
N PHE A 22 -20.75 -5.01 -0.30
CA PHE A 22 -19.38 -4.60 0.01
C PHE A 22 -18.41 -5.78 0.04
N SER A 23 -18.86 -6.95 0.49
CA SER A 23 -18.08 -8.18 0.41
C SER A 23 -17.79 -8.56 -1.05
N ALA A 24 -18.78 -8.45 -1.93
CA ALA A 24 -18.61 -8.69 -3.37
C ALA A 24 -17.58 -7.74 -4.01
N LEU A 25 -17.65 -6.42 -3.71
CA LEU A 25 -16.68 -5.44 -4.21
C LEU A 25 -15.25 -5.72 -3.74
N LEU A 26 -15.11 -6.20 -2.50
CA LEU A 26 -13.81 -6.57 -1.93
C LEU A 26 -13.23 -7.82 -2.62
N GLU A 27 -14.06 -8.81 -2.92
CA GLU A 27 -13.66 -9.99 -3.69
C GLU A 27 -13.24 -9.63 -5.12
N GLU A 28 -14.01 -8.78 -5.81
CA GLU A 28 -13.67 -8.27 -7.14
C GLU A 28 -12.33 -7.53 -7.14
N ARG A 29 -12.11 -6.67 -6.12
CA ARG A 29 -10.87 -5.93 -5.97
C ARG A 29 -9.67 -6.85 -5.72
N GLU A 30 -9.81 -7.85 -4.86
CA GLU A 30 -8.72 -8.83 -4.63
C GLU A 30 -8.44 -9.66 -5.89
N ALA A 31 -9.47 -10.09 -6.62
CA ALA A 31 -9.31 -10.78 -7.90
C ALA A 31 -8.56 -9.90 -8.92
N ALA A 32 -8.91 -8.61 -9.01
CA ALA A 32 -8.22 -7.65 -9.87
C ALA A 32 -6.76 -7.42 -9.43
N ARG A 33 -6.48 -7.34 -8.12
CA ARG A 33 -5.11 -7.22 -7.59
C ARG A 33 -4.29 -8.46 -7.87
N HIS A 34 -4.84 -9.67 -7.70
CA HIS A 34 -4.15 -10.91 -8.01
C HIS A 34 -3.88 -11.05 -9.52
N ALA A 35 -4.85 -10.69 -10.36
CA ALA A 35 -4.65 -10.63 -11.82
C ALA A 35 -3.61 -9.59 -12.24
N ALA A 36 -3.48 -8.48 -11.48
CA ALA A 36 -2.48 -7.45 -11.69
C ALA A 36 -1.14 -7.73 -10.97
N ALA A 37 -1.05 -8.71 -10.08
CA ALA A 37 0.16 -9.00 -9.31
C ALA A 37 1.31 -9.53 -10.20
N GLY A 38 0.98 -10.19 -11.31
CA GLY A 38 1.94 -10.50 -12.39
C GLY A 38 2.23 -9.33 -13.34
N LYS A 39 1.56 -8.19 -13.14
CA LYS A 39 1.74 -6.93 -13.88
C LYS A 39 2.20 -5.80 -12.95
N LEU A 40 2.98 -6.10 -11.90
CA LEU A 40 3.98 -5.12 -11.49
C LEU A 40 4.82 -4.90 -12.74
N ARG A 41 4.52 -3.80 -13.44
CA ARG A 41 5.16 -3.46 -14.71
C ARG A 41 6.64 -3.49 -14.39
N GLU A 42 7.34 -4.52 -14.86
CA GLU A 42 8.79 -4.50 -14.84
C GLU A 42 9.14 -3.17 -15.47
N LEU A 43 9.75 -2.30 -14.68
CA LEU A 43 10.33 -1.08 -15.23
C LEU A 43 11.23 -1.61 -16.34
N PRO A 44 10.99 -1.24 -17.61
CA PRO A 44 11.75 -1.79 -18.72
C PRO A 44 13.23 -1.64 -18.34
N GLY A 45 14.08 -2.64 -18.59
CA GLY A 45 15.49 -2.65 -18.13
C GLY A 45 16.33 -1.42 -18.54
N SER A 46 15.73 -0.50 -19.29
CA SER A 46 16.20 0.83 -19.67
C SER A 46 15.71 1.99 -18.76
N ALA A 47 14.93 1.73 -17.71
CA ALA A 47 14.44 2.74 -16.78
C ALA A 47 15.62 3.27 -15.97
N ARG A 48 16.21 4.34 -16.49
CA ARG A 48 17.34 5.03 -15.90
C ARG A 48 16.86 5.68 -14.61
N GLN A 49 17.43 5.28 -13.48
CA GLN A 49 17.14 5.85 -12.19
C GLN A 49 17.33 7.38 -12.24
N ALA A 50 16.29 8.14 -11.94
CA ALA A 50 16.27 9.61 -12.06
C ALA A 50 17.05 10.34 -10.95
N GLY A 51 17.86 9.62 -10.17
CA GLY A 51 18.59 10.13 -9.02
C GLY A 51 19.07 8.99 -8.13
N PRO A 52 19.84 9.26 -7.06
CA PRO A 52 20.28 8.23 -6.12
C PRO A 52 19.08 7.54 -5.44
N ASN A 53 19.27 6.31 -4.98
CA ASN A 53 18.22 5.58 -4.28
C ASN A 53 17.88 6.36 -3.00
N PRO A 54 16.60 6.48 -2.62
CA PRO A 54 16.25 7.13 -1.37
C PRO A 54 16.90 6.36 -0.23
N HIS A 55 17.89 6.98 0.41
CA HIS A 55 18.50 6.42 1.61
C HIS A 55 17.48 6.55 2.73
N GLY A 56 17.16 5.44 3.41
CA GLY A 56 16.21 5.41 4.54
C GLY A 56 16.67 6.21 5.77
N ARG A 57 17.82 6.87 5.68
CA ARG A 57 18.37 7.76 6.71
C ARG A 57 18.70 9.11 6.06
N LEU A 58 18.31 10.19 6.72
CA LEU A 58 18.73 11.53 6.35
C LEU A 58 20.26 11.66 6.47
N PRO A 59 20.92 12.40 5.58
CA PRO A 59 22.34 12.68 5.72
C PRO A 59 22.61 13.44 7.02
N ASP A 60 23.77 13.21 7.63
CA ASP A 60 24.15 13.85 8.90
C ASP A 60 24.24 15.38 8.77
N ARG A 61 24.43 15.90 7.54
CA ARG A 61 24.37 17.32 7.20
C ARG A 61 23.45 17.54 6.00
N LEU A 62 22.50 18.46 6.16
CA LEU A 62 21.65 18.92 5.07
C LEU A 62 22.35 20.02 4.26
N PRO A 63 22.11 20.11 2.94
CA PRO A 63 22.56 21.24 2.14
C PRO A 63 22.03 22.58 2.68
N ASP A 64 22.79 23.66 2.46
CA ASP A 64 22.51 24.97 3.05
C ASP A 64 21.14 25.55 2.62
N ASN A 65 20.58 25.07 1.51
CA ASN A 65 19.26 25.48 0.98
C ASN A 65 18.08 24.63 1.49
N VAL A 66 18.29 23.73 2.46
CA VAL A 66 17.24 22.86 3.00
C VAL A 66 16.83 23.31 4.40
N VAL A 67 15.54 23.61 4.57
CA VAL A 67 14.94 23.93 5.88
C VAL A 67 14.25 22.68 6.44
N ALA A 68 14.75 22.17 7.57
CA ALA A 68 14.12 21.05 8.28
C ALA A 68 13.10 21.55 9.30
N PHE A 69 11.89 20.98 9.29
CA PHE A 69 10.90 21.24 10.31
C PHE A 69 11.14 20.31 11.50
N ALA A 70 11.27 20.89 12.70
CA ALA A 70 11.38 20.11 13.92
C ALA A 70 10.10 19.26 14.14
N PRO A 71 10.21 18.00 14.58
CA PRO A 71 9.04 17.20 14.91
C PRO A 71 8.26 17.89 16.05
N ARG A 72 6.93 18.00 15.89
CA ARG A 72 6.05 18.47 16.96
C ARG A 72 6.24 17.55 18.17
N LYS A 73 6.72 18.11 19.29
CA LYS A 73 6.67 17.42 20.59
C LYS A 73 5.20 17.08 20.86
N ARG A 74 4.91 15.79 21.08
CA ARG A 74 3.60 15.34 21.55
C ARG A 74 3.41 15.73 23.01
#